data_AF-A0AAQ2Z7V4-F1
#
_entry.id   AF-A0AAQ2Z7V4-F1
#
_cell.length_a   1.000
_cell.length_b   1.000
_cell.length_c   1.000
_cell.angle_alpha   90.00
_cell.angle_beta   90.00
_cell.angle_gamma   90.00
#
_symmetry.space_group_name_H-M   'P 1'
#
loop_
_entity.id
_entity.type
_entity.pdbx_description
1 polymer ?
#
loop_
_entity_poly.entity_id
_entity_poly.type
_entity_poly.pdbx_seq_one_letter_code
_entity_poly.pdbx_strand_id
1 'polypeptide(L)'
;MQYGVSQTKLAVMAGISREHLSRIESGKVAVTEEMKVKLLEALEKFNPEAPLTMLFDYVRIRFPTLDIGHIIKDILQLNIQYMIHEDFGHYSYTEHYYIGDIFVYTSPDEEKGVLLELKGKGCRQFESYLLAQERSWYDFLMDALVDGGVMKRLDLAINDHTGMLDIPELTEKCRNEECVSVFRSFKSYASGELVKHEEQDKAGMGYTLYIGSLKSEVYFCGLSTLFQTNFFRLFFRYCTGV
;
A
#
# COMPACT_ATOMS: atom_id res chain seq x y z
N MET A 1 -6.95 23.72 11.04
CA MET A 1 -7.76 22.58 10.58
C MET A 1 -7.87 21.57 11.70
N GLN A 2 -9.08 21.09 12.00
CA GLN A 2 -9.38 20.20 13.13
C GLN A 2 -8.67 18.83 13.04
N TYR A 3 -8.35 18.36 11.83
CA TYR A 3 -7.71 17.06 11.58
C TYR A 3 -6.17 17.11 11.47
N GLY A 4 -5.53 18.26 11.73
CA GLY A 4 -4.06 18.39 11.66
C GLY A 4 -3.45 18.21 10.26
N VAL A 5 -4.26 18.25 9.20
CA VAL A 5 -3.83 18.08 7.82
C VAL A 5 -3.16 19.36 7.30
N SER A 6 -2.02 19.21 6.60
CA SER A 6 -1.35 20.35 5.96
C SER A 6 -2.08 20.78 4.68
N GLN A 7 -1.97 22.06 4.32
CA GLN A 7 -2.55 22.58 3.06
C GLN A 7 -2.08 21.79 1.84
N THR A 8 -0.79 21.44 1.75
CA THR A 8 -0.26 20.66 0.64
C THR A 8 -0.96 19.31 0.52
N LYS A 9 -1.11 18.60 1.65
CA LYS A 9 -1.74 17.28 1.68
C LYS A 9 -3.23 17.33 1.30
N LEU A 10 -3.95 18.34 1.78
CA LEU A 10 -5.35 18.56 1.41
C LEU A 10 -5.48 18.93 -0.08
N ALA A 11 -4.61 19.82 -0.58
CA ALA A 11 -4.64 20.27 -1.97
C ALA A 11 -4.39 19.11 -2.95
N VAL A 12 -3.38 18.28 -2.69
CA VAL A 12 -3.09 17.07 -3.49
C VAL A 12 -4.29 16.11 -3.49
N MET A 13 -4.86 15.82 -2.32
CA MET A 13 -6.03 14.93 -2.22
C MET A 13 -7.28 15.49 -2.92
N ALA A 14 -7.45 16.81 -2.87
CA ALA A 14 -8.51 17.52 -3.55
C ALA A 14 -8.19 17.78 -5.03
N GLY A 15 -7.03 17.37 -5.56
CA GLY A 15 -6.62 17.61 -6.93
C GLY A 15 -6.69 19.09 -7.33
N ILE A 16 -6.16 19.98 -6.49
CA ILE A 16 -6.01 21.42 -6.76
C ILE A 16 -4.60 21.88 -6.35
N SER A 17 -4.17 23.04 -6.82
CA SER A 17 -2.89 23.60 -6.36
C SER A 17 -2.97 24.11 -4.92
N ARG A 18 -1.87 23.99 -4.17
CA ARG A 18 -1.75 24.57 -2.82
C ARG A 18 -2.01 26.07 -2.81
N GLU A 19 -1.55 26.79 -3.84
CA GLU A 19 -1.79 28.22 -3.99
C GLU A 19 -3.29 28.53 -4.10
N HIS A 20 -4.02 27.74 -4.89
CA HIS A 20 -5.47 27.90 -5.03
C HIS A 20 -6.18 27.69 -3.69
N LEU A 21 -5.82 26.63 -2.95
CA LEU A 21 -6.35 26.39 -1.61
C LEU A 21 -6.05 27.55 -0.65
N SER A 22 -4.81 28.06 -0.65
CA SER A 22 -4.40 29.20 0.19
C SER A 22 -5.21 30.48 -0.13
N ARG A 23 -5.52 30.72 -1.40
CA ARG A 23 -6.36 31.85 -1.83
C ARG A 23 -7.81 31.69 -1.39
N ILE A 24 -8.34 30.47 -1.37
CA ILE A 24 -9.67 30.17 -0.81
C ILE A 24 -9.67 30.42 0.69
N GLU A 25 -8.71 29.86 1.43
CA GLU A 25 -8.64 30.00 2.90
C GLU A 25 -8.42 31.45 3.36
N SER A 26 -7.71 32.26 2.58
CA SER A 26 -7.51 33.69 2.85
C SER A 26 -8.67 34.58 2.39
N GLY A 27 -9.76 34.01 1.85
CA GLY A 27 -10.93 34.76 1.37
C GLY A 27 -10.69 35.55 0.08
N LYS A 28 -9.55 35.36 -0.59
CA LYS A 28 -9.20 36.04 -1.86
C LYS A 28 -9.94 35.46 -3.06
N VAL A 29 -10.47 34.24 -2.94
CA VAL A 29 -11.25 33.56 -3.97
C VAL A 29 -12.52 33.01 -3.31
N ALA A 30 -13.68 33.29 -3.90
CA ALA A 30 -14.93 32.71 -3.46
C ALA A 30 -14.94 31.20 -3.76
N VAL A 31 -15.34 30.40 -2.77
CA VAL A 31 -15.47 28.95 -2.94
C VAL A 31 -16.77 28.64 -3.70
N THR A 32 -16.68 27.81 -4.74
CA THR A 32 -17.87 27.25 -5.39
C THR A 32 -18.41 26.08 -4.57
N GLU A 33 -19.70 25.77 -4.68
CA GLU A 33 -20.26 24.59 -3.99
C GLU A 33 -19.58 23.29 -4.42
N GLU A 34 -19.23 23.15 -5.71
CA GLU A 34 -18.46 22.01 -6.21
C GLU A 34 -17.09 21.89 -5.51
N MET A 35 -16.35 23.00 -5.42
CA MET A 35 -15.04 23.02 -4.75
C MET A 35 -15.16 22.70 -3.26
N LYS A 36 -16.21 23.19 -2.61
CA LYS A 36 -16.51 22.91 -1.22
C LYS A 36 -16.77 21.42 -0.99
N VAL A 37 -17.58 20.78 -1.83
CA VAL A 37 -17.82 19.33 -1.77
C VAL A 37 -16.49 18.58 -1.95
N LYS A 38 -15.70 18.93 -2.97
CA LYS A 38 -14.41 18.31 -3.25
C LYS A 38 -13.43 18.40 -2.07
N LEU A 39 -13.35 19.57 -1.44
CA LEU A 39 -12.50 19.80 -0.27
C LEU A 39 -12.98 19.04 0.96
N LEU A 40 -14.29 18.96 1.18
CA LEU A 40 -14.88 18.19 2.29
C LEU A 40 -14.63 16.70 2.11
N GLU A 41 -14.87 16.14 0.92
CA GLU A 41 -14.56 14.75 0.60
C GLU A 41 -13.08 14.44 0.77
N ALA A 42 -12.19 15.34 0.33
CA ALA A 42 -10.76 15.19 0.51
C ALA A 42 -10.35 15.25 1.99
N LEU A 43 -10.98 16.11 2.79
CA LEU A 43 -10.72 16.24 4.21
C LEU A 43 -11.21 15.01 5.00
N GLU A 44 -12.37 14.45 4.65
CA GLU A 44 -12.96 13.28 5.30
C GLU A 44 -12.07 12.04 5.14
N LYS A 45 -11.35 11.92 4.03
CA LYS A 45 -10.34 10.86 3.82
C LYS A 45 -9.17 10.92 4.82
N PHE A 46 -9.02 12.03 5.54
CA PHE A 46 -8.03 12.22 6.59
C PHE A 46 -8.64 12.32 7.99
N ASN A 47 -9.91 11.95 8.16
CA ASN A 47 -10.56 11.93 9.46
C ASN A 47 -9.79 10.98 10.42
N PRO A 48 -9.20 11.50 11.52
CA PRO A 48 -8.44 10.69 12.46
C PRO A 48 -9.33 9.73 13.26
N GLU A 49 -10.63 10.03 13.34
CA GLU A 49 -11.65 9.20 14.00
C GLU A 49 -12.28 8.19 13.03
N ALA A 50 -11.77 8.08 11.80
CA ALA A 50 -12.26 7.10 10.85
C ALA A 50 -12.03 5.68 11.41
N PRO A 51 -13.08 4.84 11.49
CA PRO A 51 -12.97 3.53 12.13
C PRO A 51 -12.08 2.57 11.35
N LEU A 52 -11.99 2.76 10.03
CA LEU A 52 -11.11 2.02 9.13
C LEU A 52 -10.24 3.00 8.34
N THR A 53 -8.95 2.70 8.21
CA THR A 53 -8.06 3.37 7.26
C THR A 53 -7.43 2.39 6.29
N MET A 54 -7.22 2.79 5.04
CA MET A 54 -6.63 1.95 3.99
C MET A 54 -5.33 2.55 3.47
N LEU A 55 -4.32 1.71 3.23
CA LEU A 55 -2.96 2.11 2.85
C LEU A 55 -2.37 1.12 1.84
N PHE A 56 -1.50 1.59 0.95
CA PHE A 56 -0.64 0.71 0.15
C PHE A 56 0.47 0.10 1.03
N ASP A 57 0.57 -1.22 1.05
CA ASP A 57 1.50 -1.97 1.90
C ASP A 57 2.45 -2.87 1.09
N TYR A 58 2.24 -2.94 -0.22
CA TYR A 58 3.21 -3.46 -1.19
C TYR A 58 2.86 -2.96 -2.58
N VAL A 59 3.86 -2.52 -3.33
CA VAL A 59 3.72 -2.24 -4.76
C VAL A 59 4.91 -2.86 -5.48
N ARG A 60 4.64 -3.62 -6.55
CA ARG A 60 5.68 -4.12 -7.44
C ARG A 60 5.23 -4.02 -8.88
N ILE A 61 6.02 -3.31 -9.66
CA ILE A 61 5.72 -2.97 -11.06
C ILE A 61 6.92 -3.35 -11.91
N ARG A 62 6.68 -4.11 -12.98
CA ARG A 62 7.70 -4.42 -13.99
C ARG A 62 7.47 -3.52 -15.19
N PHE A 63 8.48 -2.74 -15.56
CA PHE A 63 8.50 -1.92 -16.76
C PHE A 63 9.24 -2.68 -17.88
N PRO A 64 8.65 -2.83 -19.08
CA PRO A 64 9.26 -3.54 -20.20
C PRO A 64 10.31 -2.66 -20.91
N THR A 65 11.30 -2.19 -20.16
CA THR A 65 12.41 -1.35 -20.62
C THR A 65 13.70 -1.74 -19.91
N LEU A 66 14.84 -1.51 -20.55
CA LEU A 66 16.17 -1.61 -19.93
C LEU A 66 16.68 -0.27 -19.39
N ASP A 67 15.98 0.83 -19.69
CA ASP A 67 16.37 2.17 -19.26
C ASP A 67 15.93 2.42 -17.82
N ILE A 68 16.77 2.01 -16.88
CA ILE A 68 16.55 2.27 -15.45
C ILE A 68 16.59 3.78 -15.13
N GLY A 69 17.34 4.57 -15.90
CA GLY A 69 17.43 6.01 -15.73
C GLY A 69 16.08 6.68 -15.96
N HIS A 70 15.38 6.26 -17.01
CA HIS A 70 14.00 6.67 -17.29
C HIS A 70 13.06 6.36 -16.13
N ILE A 71 13.09 5.12 -15.62
CA ILE A 71 12.21 4.71 -14.50
C ILE A 71 12.49 5.54 -13.24
N ILE A 72 13.76 5.70 -12.85
CA ILE A 72 14.12 6.44 -11.64
C ILE A 72 13.80 7.94 -11.78
N LYS A 73 14.17 8.54 -12.91
CA LYS A 73 14.13 9.99 -13.08
C LYS A 73 12.77 10.50 -13.57
N ASP A 74 12.15 9.82 -14.52
CA ASP A 74 10.97 10.34 -15.20
C ASP A 74 9.68 9.79 -14.56
N ILE A 75 9.66 8.51 -14.18
CA ILE A 75 8.49 7.87 -13.54
C ILE A 75 8.45 8.12 -12.03
N LEU A 76 9.52 7.74 -11.31
CA LEU A 76 9.61 7.93 -9.86
C LEU A 76 9.93 9.37 -9.48
N GLN A 77 10.46 10.17 -10.41
CA GLN A 77 10.91 11.55 -10.16
C GLN A 77 11.90 11.64 -9.00
N LEU A 78 12.79 10.65 -8.92
CA LEU A 78 13.89 10.58 -7.97
C LEU A 78 15.21 10.88 -8.66
N ASN A 79 16.18 11.36 -7.89
CA ASN A 79 17.52 11.60 -8.40
C ASN A 79 18.39 10.35 -8.21
N ILE A 80 18.80 9.74 -9.32
CA ILE A 80 19.66 8.54 -9.33
C ILE A 80 20.99 8.75 -8.60
N GLN A 81 21.50 9.99 -8.54
CA GLN A 81 22.76 10.31 -7.84
C GLN A 81 22.67 10.12 -6.32
N TYR A 82 21.46 10.08 -5.77
CA TYR A 82 21.23 9.81 -4.35
C TYR A 82 20.89 8.33 -4.06
N MET A 83 20.81 7.50 -5.10
CA MET A 83 20.58 6.07 -4.95
C MET A 83 21.90 5.33 -4.87
N ILE A 84 21.95 4.31 -3.99
CA ILE A 84 23.06 3.38 -3.88
C ILE A 84 22.87 2.31 -4.95
N HIS A 85 23.94 1.99 -5.67
CA HIS A 85 23.98 0.91 -6.67
C HIS A 85 24.76 -0.28 -6.12
N GLU A 86 24.25 -1.48 -6.38
CA GLU A 86 24.83 -2.74 -5.95
C GLU A 86 24.80 -3.75 -7.11
N ASP A 87 25.93 -4.43 -7.32
CA ASP A 87 26.17 -5.38 -8.43
C ASP A 87 25.64 -6.80 -8.17
N PHE A 88 24.62 -6.91 -7.31
CA PHE A 88 23.88 -8.15 -7.08
C PHE A 88 22.39 -7.85 -7.04
N GLY A 89 21.54 -8.82 -7.39
CA GLY A 89 20.10 -8.61 -7.42
C GLY A 89 19.29 -9.73 -6.77
N HIS A 90 17.98 -9.52 -6.76
CA HIS A 90 16.98 -10.51 -6.36
C HIS A 90 16.13 -10.90 -7.57
N TYR A 91 15.38 -12.01 -7.47
CA TYR A 91 14.47 -12.46 -8.53
C TYR A 91 15.14 -12.66 -9.89
N SER A 92 16.41 -13.09 -9.92
CA SER A 92 17.24 -13.25 -11.11
C SER A 92 17.57 -11.95 -11.88
N TYR A 93 17.30 -10.79 -11.30
CA TYR A 93 17.92 -9.54 -11.71
C TYR A 93 19.39 -9.54 -11.26
N THR A 94 20.25 -8.88 -12.04
CA THR A 94 21.70 -8.91 -11.81
C THR A 94 22.13 -7.78 -10.90
N GLU A 95 21.42 -6.64 -10.91
CA GLU A 95 21.82 -5.42 -10.22
C GLU A 95 20.60 -4.68 -9.66
N HIS A 96 20.83 -3.76 -8.72
CA HIS A 96 19.77 -2.87 -8.25
C HIS A 96 20.27 -1.52 -7.77
N TYR A 97 19.33 -0.57 -7.74
CA TYR A 97 19.48 0.75 -7.17
C TYR A 97 18.47 0.92 -6.05
N TYR A 98 18.88 1.52 -4.94
CA TYR A 98 17.95 1.79 -3.84
C TYR A 98 18.21 3.10 -3.10
N ILE A 99 17.15 3.66 -2.51
CA ILE A 99 17.21 4.78 -1.55
C ILE A 99 16.24 4.52 -0.40
N GLY A 100 16.79 4.25 0.79
CA GLY A 100 15.99 3.76 1.90
C GLY A 100 15.32 2.42 1.55
N ASP A 101 13.99 2.37 1.59
CA ASP A 101 13.17 1.19 1.31
C ASP A 101 12.55 1.17 -0.10
N ILE A 102 13.05 2.01 -1.02
CA ILE A 102 12.64 2.05 -2.43
C ILE A 102 13.69 1.33 -3.28
N PHE A 103 13.32 0.22 -3.90
CA PHE A 103 14.23 -0.63 -4.69
C PHE A 103 13.83 -0.67 -6.17
N VAL A 104 14.81 -0.52 -7.05
CA VAL A 104 14.67 -0.64 -8.51
C VAL A 104 15.70 -1.63 -9.02
N TYR A 105 15.27 -2.78 -9.48
CA TYR A 105 16.11 -3.85 -10.00
C TYR A 105 16.25 -3.76 -11.52
N THR A 106 17.42 -4.12 -12.04
CA THR A 106 17.70 -4.17 -13.49
C THR A 106 18.48 -5.43 -13.86
N SER A 107 18.35 -5.84 -15.12
CA SER A 107 19.00 -7.00 -15.71
C SER A 107 19.25 -6.73 -17.19
N PRO A 108 20.32 -7.28 -17.79
CA PRO A 108 20.52 -7.20 -19.24
C PRO A 108 19.46 -7.99 -20.05
N ASP A 109 18.60 -8.73 -19.37
CA ASP A 109 17.52 -9.52 -19.95
C ASP A 109 16.30 -8.64 -20.29
N GLU A 110 16.05 -8.41 -21.58
CA GLU A 110 14.92 -7.62 -22.08
C GLU A 110 13.56 -8.15 -21.64
N GLU A 111 13.40 -9.46 -21.42
CA GLU A 111 12.13 -10.02 -20.95
C GLU A 111 11.82 -9.60 -19.50
N LYS A 112 12.86 -9.35 -18.70
CA LYS A 112 12.72 -8.90 -17.31
C LYS A 112 12.50 -7.40 -17.22
N GLY A 113 13.15 -6.61 -18.07
CA GLY A 113 13.10 -5.15 -18.03
C GLY A 113 13.57 -4.60 -16.67
N VAL A 114 12.90 -3.55 -16.18
CA VAL A 114 13.18 -2.90 -14.89
C VAL A 114 12.05 -3.20 -13.90
N LEU A 115 12.39 -3.51 -12.65
CA LEU A 115 11.42 -3.88 -11.61
C LEU A 115 11.49 -2.92 -10.42
N LEU A 116 10.41 -2.18 -10.18
CA LEU A 116 10.21 -1.43 -8.95
C LEU A 116 9.64 -2.34 -7.86
N GLU A 117 10.19 -2.29 -6.65
CA GLU A 117 9.63 -2.92 -5.45
C GLU A 117 9.56 -1.92 -4.28
N LEU A 118 8.34 -1.71 -3.79
CA LEU A 118 8.03 -0.93 -2.60
C LEU A 118 7.37 -1.87 -1.59
N LYS A 119 8.09 -2.21 -0.51
CA LYS A 119 7.49 -2.93 0.65
C LYS A 119 6.71 -1.95 1.53
N GLY A 120 6.11 -2.40 2.64
CA GLY A 120 5.29 -1.54 3.50
C GLY A 120 5.98 -0.22 3.90
N LYS A 121 7.23 -0.29 4.39
CA LYS A 121 8.06 0.90 4.68
C LYS A 121 8.37 1.73 3.43
N GLY A 122 8.73 1.07 2.33
CA GLY A 122 8.98 1.70 1.03
C GLY A 122 7.76 2.46 0.51
N CYS A 123 6.54 1.96 0.72
CA CYS A 123 5.31 2.65 0.38
C CYS A 123 5.13 3.91 1.22
N ARG A 124 5.38 3.85 2.54
CA ARG A 124 5.32 5.04 3.43
C ARG A 124 6.37 6.09 3.05
N GLN A 125 7.58 5.66 2.72
CA GLN A 125 8.64 6.54 2.27
C GLN A 125 8.29 7.18 0.92
N PHE A 126 7.79 6.39 -0.03
CA PHE A 126 7.40 6.88 -1.35
C PHE A 126 6.25 7.88 -1.29
N GLU A 127 5.28 7.69 -0.40
CA GLU A 127 4.24 8.71 -0.13
C GLU A 127 4.81 10.08 0.24
N SER A 128 5.93 10.11 0.96
CA SER A 128 6.59 11.38 1.32
C SER A 128 7.21 12.05 0.10
N TYR A 129 7.78 11.27 -0.82
CA TYR A 129 8.27 11.79 -2.10
C TYR A 129 7.13 12.29 -2.98
N LEU A 130 6.06 11.51 -3.13
CA LEU A 130 4.87 11.91 -3.89
C LEU A 130 4.29 13.22 -3.35
N LEU A 131 4.15 13.35 -2.02
CA LEU A 131 3.67 14.59 -1.41
C LEU A 131 4.59 15.78 -1.70
N ALA A 132 5.92 15.58 -1.65
CA ALA A 132 6.89 16.62 -1.98
C ALA A 132 6.89 16.99 -3.48
N GLN A 133 6.52 16.05 -4.34
CA GLN A 133 6.32 16.22 -5.78
C GLN A 133 4.91 16.78 -6.12
N GLU A 134 4.06 17.03 -5.13
CA GLU A 134 2.64 17.40 -5.30
C GLU A 134 1.84 16.37 -6.11
N ARG A 135 2.24 15.09 -6.03
CA ARG A 135 1.61 13.95 -6.70
C ARG A 135 0.88 13.07 -5.69
N SER A 136 -0.15 12.38 -6.17
CA SER A 136 -0.83 11.31 -5.47
C SER A 136 -0.38 9.94 -5.97
N TRP A 137 -0.77 8.88 -5.24
CA TRP A 137 -0.62 7.51 -5.73
C TRP A 137 -1.31 7.30 -7.08
N TYR A 138 -2.45 7.98 -7.32
CA TYR A 138 -3.14 7.89 -8.60
C TYR A 138 -2.29 8.42 -9.74
N ASP A 139 -1.66 9.60 -9.56
CA ASP A 139 -0.79 10.19 -10.59
C ASP A 139 0.38 9.27 -10.91
N PHE A 140 1.07 8.77 -9.88
CA PHE A 140 2.16 7.82 -10.06
C PHE A 140 1.73 6.52 -10.76
N LEU A 141 0.62 5.92 -10.32
CA LEU A 141 0.14 4.67 -10.90
C LEU A 141 -0.31 4.86 -12.35
N MET A 142 -0.89 6.03 -12.68
CA MET A 142 -1.24 6.36 -14.06
C MET A 142 0.00 6.56 -14.93
N ASP A 143 1.01 7.31 -14.46
CA ASP A 143 2.28 7.45 -15.19
C ASP A 143 2.92 6.09 -15.45
N ALA A 144 2.92 5.21 -14.43
CA ALA A 144 3.46 3.87 -14.57
C ALA A 144 2.68 3.01 -15.59
N LEU A 145 1.35 3.10 -15.62
CA LEU A 145 0.52 2.37 -16.58
C LEU A 145 0.68 2.89 -18.01
N VAL A 146 0.76 4.21 -18.19
CA VAL A 146 1.00 4.85 -19.49
C VAL A 146 2.36 4.45 -20.06
N ASP A 147 3.36 4.27 -19.21
CA ASP A 147 4.70 3.78 -19.60
C ASP A 147 4.76 2.25 -19.81
N GLY A 148 3.62 1.56 -19.85
CA GLY A 148 3.56 0.12 -20.07
C GLY A 148 3.94 -0.72 -18.84
N GLY A 149 3.95 -0.11 -17.65
CA GLY A 149 4.20 -0.78 -16.38
C GLY A 149 3.19 -1.90 -16.13
N VAL A 150 3.71 -3.10 -15.92
CA VAL A 150 2.93 -4.29 -15.60
C VAL A 150 2.90 -4.45 -14.09
N MET A 151 1.72 -4.26 -13.49
CA MET A 151 1.53 -4.49 -12.06
C MET A 151 1.76 -5.98 -11.75
N LYS A 152 2.78 -6.30 -10.95
CA LYS A 152 3.11 -7.69 -10.56
C LYS A 152 2.68 -8.02 -9.14
N ARG A 153 2.48 -7.01 -8.27
CA ARG A 153 1.90 -7.16 -6.93
C ARG A 153 1.41 -5.82 -6.39
N LEU A 154 0.24 -5.83 -5.78
CA LEU A 154 -0.35 -4.68 -5.10
C LEU A 154 -1.04 -5.17 -3.82
N ASP A 155 -0.55 -4.75 -2.66
CA ASP A 155 -1.18 -5.09 -1.38
C ASP A 155 -1.76 -3.82 -0.74
N LEU A 156 -3.02 -3.90 -0.31
CA LEU A 156 -3.70 -2.88 0.47
C LEU A 156 -3.86 -3.37 1.91
N ALA A 157 -3.39 -2.58 2.87
CA ALA A 157 -3.64 -2.80 4.29
C ALA A 157 -4.83 -1.96 4.75
N ILE A 158 -5.71 -2.56 5.52
CA ILE A 158 -6.83 -1.94 6.22
C ILE A 158 -6.52 -2.02 7.72
N ASN A 159 -6.56 -0.88 8.38
CA ASN A 159 -6.34 -0.76 9.82
C ASN A 159 -7.70 -0.49 10.47
N ASP A 160 -8.08 -1.31 11.44
CA ASP A 160 -9.36 -1.21 12.16
C ASP A 160 -9.18 -0.68 13.58
N HIS A 161 -9.37 0.63 13.74
CA HIS A 161 -9.18 1.34 15.01
C HIS A 161 -10.27 1.06 16.05
N THR A 162 -11.32 0.34 15.67
CA THR A 162 -12.53 0.14 16.48
C THR A 162 -12.80 -1.32 16.86
N GLY A 163 -12.03 -2.27 16.32
CA GLY A 163 -12.21 -3.69 16.59
C GLY A 163 -13.39 -4.32 15.84
N MET A 164 -13.86 -3.74 14.75
CA MET A 164 -14.88 -4.32 13.87
C MET A 164 -14.45 -5.65 13.21
N LEU A 165 -13.15 -5.88 13.03
CA LEU A 165 -12.57 -7.04 12.36
C LEU A 165 -11.90 -7.98 13.37
N ASP A 166 -12.69 -8.59 14.26
CA ASP A 166 -12.19 -9.58 15.23
C ASP A 166 -11.75 -10.87 14.52
N ILE A 167 -10.43 -11.05 14.40
CA ILE A 167 -9.85 -12.19 13.67
C ILE A 167 -10.17 -13.55 14.31
N PRO A 168 -10.09 -13.73 15.64
CA PRO A 168 -10.61 -14.92 16.32
C PRO A 168 -12.07 -15.24 15.99
N GLU A 169 -12.98 -14.27 16.11
CA GLU A 169 -14.41 -14.47 15.82
C GLU A 169 -14.62 -14.85 14.35
N LEU A 170 -13.98 -14.13 13.43
CA LEU A 170 -14.03 -14.42 12.00
C LEU A 170 -13.50 -15.83 11.68
N THR A 171 -12.46 -16.27 12.39
CA THR A 171 -11.91 -17.62 12.24
C THR A 171 -12.92 -18.68 12.70
N GLU A 172 -13.59 -18.47 13.83
CA GLU A 172 -14.64 -19.37 14.32
C GLU A 172 -15.81 -19.46 13.35
N LYS A 173 -16.29 -18.31 12.84
CA LYS A 173 -17.33 -18.26 11.80
C LYS A 173 -16.95 -19.01 10.53
N CYS A 174 -15.69 -18.91 10.10
CA CYS A 174 -15.20 -19.68 8.95
C CYS A 174 -15.20 -21.19 9.24
N ARG A 175 -14.85 -21.62 10.45
CA ARG A 175 -14.87 -23.04 10.86
C ARG A 175 -16.29 -23.60 10.97
N ASN A 176 -17.25 -22.78 11.37
CA ASN A 176 -18.65 -23.14 11.50
C ASN A 176 -19.43 -23.09 10.18
N GLU A 177 -18.73 -22.90 9.04
CA GLU A 177 -19.34 -22.75 7.71
C GLU A 177 -20.31 -21.56 7.60
N GLU A 178 -20.20 -20.57 8.49
CA GLU A 178 -20.98 -19.33 8.48
C GLU A 178 -20.43 -18.30 7.48
N CYS A 179 -19.26 -18.56 6.90
CA CYS A 179 -18.62 -17.69 5.92
C CYS A 179 -19.07 -18.06 4.49
N VAL A 180 -19.86 -17.19 3.87
CA VAL A 180 -20.17 -17.28 2.44
C VAL A 180 -19.12 -16.51 1.65
N SER A 181 -18.34 -17.22 0.84
CA SER A 181 -17.21 -16.63 0.10
C SER A 181 -17.04 -17.24 -1.29
N VAL A 182 -16.48 -16.45 -2.20
CA VAL A 182 -16.02 -16.93 -3.52
C VAL A 182 -14.77 -17.81 -3.36
N PHE A 183 -14.01 -17.61 -2.28
CA PHE A 183 -12.82 -18.40 -1.99
C PHE A 183 -13.20 -19.76 -1.40
N ARG A 184 -12.53 -20.80 -1.91
CA ARG A 184 -12.75 -22.20 -1.48
C ARG A 184 -11.73 -22.70 -0.46
N SER A 185 -10.78 -21.86 -0.07
CA SER A 185 -9.67 -22.22 0.81
C SER A 185 -9.55 -21.18 1.92
N PHE A 186 -9.51 -21.66 3.15
CA PHE A 186 -9.30 -20.87 4.36
C PHE A 186 -8.19 -21.52 5.17
N LYS A 187 -7.23 -20.73 5.67
CA LYS A 187 -6.16 -21.23 6.55
C LYS A 187 -6.06 -20.32 7.75
N SER A 188 -6.23 -20.89 8.94
CA SER A 188 -5.98 -20.19 10.20
C SER A 188 -4.66 -20.68 10.80
N TYR A 189 -3.81 -19.76 11.22
CA TYR A 189 -2.63 -20.04 12.02
C TYR A 189 -2.76 -19.33 13.36
N ALA A 190 -2.40 -20.01 14.44
CA ALA A 190 -2.27 -19.41 15.77
C ALA A 190 -0.80 -19.47 16.20
N SER A 191 -0.24 -18.33 16.60
CA SER A 191 1.10 -18.28 17.18
C SER A 191 1.09 -19.00 18.52
N GLY A 192 1.76 -20.16 18.61
CA GLY A 192 1.83 -20.98 19.83
C GLY A 192 1.67 -22.50 19.65
N GLU A 193 1.44 -23.01 18.44
CA GLU A 193 1.15 -24.44 18.19
C GLU A 193 2.22 -25.45 18.67
N LEU A 194 3.45 -25.03 18.94
CA LEU A 194 4.52 -25.89 19.48
C LEU A 194 4.60 -25.92 21.01
N VAL A 195 3.86 -25.08 21.73
CA VAL A 195 3.84 -25.06 23.20
C VAL A 195 2.53 -25.72 23.69
N LYS A 196 2.47 -27.04 23.54
CA LYS A 196 1.50 -27.85 24.28
C LYS A 196 2.01 -27.99 25.72
N HIS A 197 1.32 -27.38 26.69
CA HIS A 197 0.41 -28.07 27.61
C HIS A 197 0.18 -27.33 28.95
N GLU A 198 0.97 -26.31 29.28
CA GLU A 198 0.83 -25.62 30.57
C GLU A 198 1.20 -24.14 30.44
N GLU A 199 0.26 -23.29 30.02
CA GLU A 199 0.28 -21.89 30.45
C GLU A 199 -1.13 -21.28 30.32
N GLN A 200 -1.54 -20.54 31.34
CA GLN A 200 -2.84 -19.86 31.45
C GLN A 200 -2.93 -18.61 30.54
N ASP A 201 -1.88 -18.31 29.76
CA ASP A 201 -1.79 -17.13 28.89
C ASP A 201 -2.21 -17.43 27.44
N LYS A 202 -3.44 -17.92 27.27
CA LYS A 202 -4.14 -17.89 25.96
C LYS A 202 -4.27 -16.46 25.40
N ALA A 203 -4.14 -15.46 26.27
CA ALA A 203 -4.15 -14.05 25.93
C ALA A 203 -2.97 -13.64 25.03
N GLY A 204 -1.86 -14.40 25.03
CA GLY A 204 -0.61 -14.07 24.32
C GLY A 204 -0.56 -14.36 22.80
N MET A 205 -1.56 -15.05 22.26
CA MET A 205 -1.44 -15.67 20.93
C MET A 205 -1.94 -14.75 19.81
N GLY A 206 -1.06 -14.45 18.85
CA GLY A 206 -1.46 -13.78 17.60
C GLY A 206 -2.18 -14.75 16.66
N TYR A 207 -3.24 -14.28 16.01
CA TYR A 207 -4.01 -15.08 15.05
C TYR A 207 -3.79 -14.56 13.64
N THR A 208 -3.66 -15.47 12.69
CA THR A 208 -3.60 -15.16 11.26
C THR A 208 -4.67 -15.94 10.54
N LEU A 209 -5.51 -15.26 9.77
CA LEU A 209 -6.56 -15.85 8.94
C LEU A 209 -6.31 -15.52 7.48
N TYR A 210 -5.95 -16.52 6.69
CA TYR A 210 -5.92 -16.41 5.24
C TYR A 210 -7.25 -16.87 4.65
N ILE A 211 -7.85 -16.01 3.82
CA ILE A 211 -9.04 -16.31 3.03
C ILE A 211 -8.64 -16.25 1.55
N GLY A 212 -8.64 -17.40 0.89
CA GLY A 212 -8.06 -17.57 -0.44
C GLY A 212 -6.72 -18.32 -0.42
N SER A 213 -6.18 -18.59 -1.60
CA SER A 213 -4.92 -19.30 -1.76
C SER A 213 -3.76 -18.31 -1.84
N LEU A 214 -2.61 -18.63 -1.22
CA LEU A 214 -1.39 -17.83 -1.40
C LEU A 214 -0.88 -17.82 -2.86
N LYS A 215 -1.41 -18.72 -3.70
CA LYS A 215 -1.13 -18.83 -5.12
C LYS A 215 -2.18 -18.15 -6.01
N SER A 216 -3.31 -17.68 -5.45
CA SER A 216 -4.34 -17.00 -6.25
C SER A 216 -3.99 -15.54 -6.52
N GLU A 217 -4.63 -14.98 -7.55
CA GLU A 217 -4.47 -13.57 -7.92
C GLU A 217 -5.01 -12.61 -6.87
N VAL A 218 -5.99 -13.05 -6.09
CA VAL A 218 -6.51 -12.30 -4.95
C VAL A 218 -6.59 -13.23 -3.76
N TYR A 219 -6.14 -12.75 -2.60
CA TYR A 219 -6.40 -13.38 -1.31
C TYR A 219 -6.41 -12.32 -0.20
N PHE A 220 -7.07 -12.64 0.90
CA PHE A 220 -7.10 -11.81 2.10
C PHE A 220 -6.27 -12.46 3.20
N CYS A 221 -5.64 -11.64 4.03
CA CYS A 221 -4.99 -12.04 5.28
C CYS A 221 -5.43 -11.11 6.40
N GLY A 222 -6.11 -11.65 7.41
CA GLY A 222 -6.33 -10.99 8.69
C GLY A 222 -5.23 -11.36 9.67
N LEU A 223 -4.74 -10.39 10.42
CA LEU A 223 -3.73 -10.55 11.46
C LEU A 223 -4.21 -9.85 12.74
N SER A 224 -4.20 -10.56 13.86
CA SER A 224 -4.34 -9.97 15.18
C SER A 224 -3.08 -10.24 16.02
N THR A 225 -2.61 -9.20 16.70
CA THR A 225 -1.54 -9.31 17.71
C THR A 225 -1.92 -8.44 18.90
N LEU A 226 -1.61 -8.87 20.12
CA LEU A 226 -1.97 -8.19 21.38
C LEU A 226 -1.66 -6.68 21.45
N PHE A 227 -0.69 -6.22 20.66
CA PHE A 227 -0.17 -4.85 20.72
C PHE A 227 -0.57 -3.99 19.51
N GLN A 228 -1.37 -4.51 18.60
CA GLN A 228 -1.81 -3.81 17.40
C GLN A 228 -3.29 -4.10 17.12
N THR A 229 -4.08 -3.03 17.09
CA THR A 229 -5.27 -2.81 16.26
C THR A 229 -5.47 -3.90 15.19
N ASN A 230 -6.64 -4.53 15.05
CA ASN A 230 -6.82 -5.59 14.04
C ASN A 230 -6.39 -5.09 12.64
N PHE A 231 -5.50 -5.83 11.97
CA PHE A 231 -4.99 -5.49 10.64
C PHE A 231 -5.55 -6.48 9.62
N PHE A 232 -6.15 -5.97 8.55
CA PHE A 232 -6.61 -6.78 7.43
C PHE A 232 -5.90 -6.37 6.16
N ARG A 233 -5.15 -7.28 5.56
CA ARG A 233 -4.40 -7.02 4.34
C ARG A 233 -5.05 -7.76 3.18
N LEU A 234 -5.46 -7.00 2.18
CA LEU A 234 -5.93 -7.48 0.89
C LEU A 234 -4.75 -7.53 -0.07
N PHE A 235 -4.47 -8.72 -0.60
CA PHE A 235 -3.40 -8.95 -1.55
C PHE A 235 -3.97 -9.11 -2.94
N PHE A 236 -3.51 -8.28 -3.87
CA PHE A 236 -3.70 -8.46 -5.30
C PHE A 236 -2.37 -8.85 -5.93
N ARG A 237 -2.27 -10.11 -6.34
CA ARG A 237 -1.24 -10.61 -7.23
C ARG A 237 -1.80 -10.64 -8.64
N TYR A 238 -1.47 -9.63 -9.42
CA TYR A 238 -1.74 -9.69 -10.86
C TYR A 238 -0.70 -10.63 -11.48
N CYS A 239 -1.07 -11.90 -11.59
CA CYS A 239 -0.36 -12.89 -12.39
C CYS A 239 -0.74 -12.70 -13.86
N THR A 240 -0.33 -11.61 -14.49
CA THR A 240 -0.21 -11.65 -15.95
C THR A 240 1.00 -12.54 -16.24
N GLY A 241 0.73 -13.83 -16.46
CA GLY A 241 1.70 -14.72 -17.09
C GLY A 241 2.02 -14.13 -18.45
N VAL A 242 3.18 -13.48 -18.56
CA VAL A 242 4.43 -14.00 -19.13
C VAL A 242 5.57 -13.27 -18.42
#